data_AF-A0A7X9FXZ8-F1
#
_entry.id   AF-A0A7X9FXZ8-F1
#
_cell.length_a   1.000
_cell.length_b   1.000
_cell.length_c   1.000
_cell.angle_alpha   90.00
_cell.angle_beta   90.00
_cell.angle_gamma   90.00
#
_symmetry.space_group_name_H-M   'P 1'
#
loop_
_entity.id
_entity.type
_entity.pdbx_description
1 polymer ?
#
loop_
_entity_poly.entity_id
_entity_poly.type
_entity_poly.pdbx_seq_one_letter_code
_entity_poly.pdbx_strand_id
1 'polypeptide(L)' 'MPTGVAVSPAMHHGGPYPATNHPGFTSVGIPTSFLRFAARHCYDNVSDEYLPEELRAKNPTGRMWRLVDGTWTTEDI' A
#
# COMPACT_ATOMS: atom_id res chain seq x y z
N MET A 1 -20.45 6.07 -23.86
CA MET A 1 -20.43 6.18 -22.38
C MET A 1 -20.05 4.83 -21.81
N PRO A 2 -18.90 4.65 -21.15
CA PRO A 2 -18.68 3.46 -20.34
C PRO A 2 -19.53 3.64 -19.07
N THR A 3 -20.68 2.99 -19.00
CA THR A 3 -21.61 3.13 -17.86
C THR A 3 -21.24 2.23 -16.69
N GLY A 4 -20.34 1.26 -16.88
CA GLY A 4 -19.85 0.36 -15.84
C GLY A 4 -18.44 0.70 -15.36
N VAL A 5 -18.28 0.85 -14.05
CA VAL A 5 -16.97 0.94 -13.37
C VAL A 5 -16.84 -0.28 -12.45
N ALA A 6 -16.05 -1.26 -12.85
CA ALA A 6 -15.75 -2.42 -12.01
C ALA A 6 -14.97 -2.03 -10.75
N VAL A 7 -15.37 -2.55 -9.60
CA VAL A 7 -14.61 -2.39 -8.34
C VAL A 7 -13.61 -3.55 -8.26
N SER A 8 -12.44 -3.38 -8.86
CA SER A 8 -11.39 -4.40 -8.91
C SER A 8 -10.00 -3.80 -8.67
N PRO A 9 -8.97 -4.62 -8.32
CA PRO A 9 -7.60 -4.14 -8.12
C PRO A 9 -6.99 -3.48 -9.35
N ALA A 10 -7.42 -3.89 -10.55
CA ALA A 10 -6.94 -3.35 -11.82
C ALA A 10 -7.65 -2.04 -12.24
N MET A 11 -8.65 -1.57 -11.47
CA MET A 11 -9.42 -0.38 -11.85
C MET A 11 -8.58 0.91 -11.76
N HIS A 12 -8.66 1.72 -12.81
CA HIS A 12 -8.12 3.08 -12.84
C HIS A 12 -9.23 4.11 -13.09
N HIS A 13 -9.87 4.56 -12.02
CA HIS A 13 -10.93 5.58 -12.07
C HIS A 13 -10.37 6.95 -11.69
N GLY A 14 -10.07 7.73 -12.73
CA GLY A 14 -9.38 9.03 -12.64
C GLY A 14 -8.93 9.45 -14.04
N GLY A 15 -7.85 10.23 -14.12
CA GLY A 15 -7.29 10.72 -15.37
C GLY A 15 -6.66 12.11 -15.23
N PRO A 16 -6.16 12.71 -16.30
CA PRO A 16 -5.68 14.09 -16.27
C PRO A 16 -6.79 15.08 -15.85
N TYR A 17 -6.39 16.26 -15.38
CA TYR A 17 -7.34 17.36 -15.14
C TYR A 17 -8.17 17.65 -16.41
N PRO A 18 -9.50 17.83 -16.32
CA PRO A 18 -10.31 18.04 -15.10
C PRO A 18 -10.90 16.77 -14.47
N ALA A 19 -10.57 15.57 -14.95
CA ALA A 19 -11.14 14.33 -14.41
C ALA A 19 -10.76 14.08 -12.94
N THR A 20 -9.53 14.45 -12.55
CA THR A 20 -9.09 14.54 -11.14
C THR A 20 -7.99 15.60 -11.00
N ASN A 21 -7.80 16.09 -9.78
CA ASN A 21 -6.70 16.99 -9.42
C ASN A 21 -5.39 16.26 -9.13
N HIS A 22 -5.42 14.93 -8.95
CA HIS A 22 -4.23 14.13 -8.66
C HIS A 22 -4.19 12.86 -9.53
N PRO A 23 -3.64 12.95 -10.75
CA PRO A 23 -3.71 11.87 -11.75
C PRO A 23 -2.86 10.63 -11.40
N GLY A 24 -1.98 10.72 -10.39
CA GLY A 24 -1.17 9.59 -9.92
C GLY A 24 -1.94 8.55 -9.08
N PHE A 25 -3.22 8.78 -8.77
CA PHE A 25 -4.06 7.85 -8.02
C PHE A 25 -5.32 7.45 -8.78
N THR A 26 -5.88 6.31 -8.38
CA THR A 26 -7.25 5.90 -8.70
C THR A 26 -8.18 6.19 -7.53
N SER A 27 -9.42 6.57 -7.82
CA SER A 27 -10.46 6.76 -6.79
C SER A 27 -11.31 5.51 -6.53
N VAL A 28 -11.24 4.49 -7.39
CA VAL A 28 -11.95 3.21 -7.28
C VAL A 28 -10.97 2.05 -7.44
N GLY A 29 -11.17 0.97 -6.68
CA GLY A 29 -10.34 -0.24 -6.73
C GLY A 29 -9.39 -0.33 -5.53
N ILE A 30 -9.43 -1.45 -4.82
CA ILE A 30 -8.58 -1.74 -3.66
C ILE A 30 -7.48 -2.72 -4.10
N PRO A 31 -6.22 -2.56 -3.64
CA PRO A 31 -5.79 -1.66 -2.56
C PRO A 31 -5.38 -0.24 -2.99
N THR A 32 -5.14 0.01 -4.27
CA THR A 32 -4.47 1.24 -4.73
C THR A 32 -5.22 2.54 -4.35
N SER A 33 -6.56 2.54 -4.36
CA SER A 33 -7.34 3.74 -3.99
C SER A 33 -7.24 4.13 -2.51
N PHE A 34 -6.90 3.18 -1.63
CA PHE A 34 -6.70 3.44 -0.20
C PHE A 34 -5.45 4.28 0.06
N LEU A 35 -4.42 4.18 -0.81
CA LEU A 35 -3.17 4.92 -0.65
C LEU A 35 -3.33 6.45 -0.68
N ARG A 36 -4.49 6.97 -1.14
CA ARG A 36 -4.84 8.39 -1.05
C ARG A 36 -4.96 8.90 0.39
N PHE A 37 -5.15 7.99 1.34
CA PHE A 37 -5.34 8.29 2.77
C PHE A 37 -4.19 7.75 3.63
N ALA A 38 -3.08 7.33 3.01
CA ALA A 38 -1.93 6.77 3.69
C ALA A 38 -0.69 7.66 3.48
N ALA A 39 0.25 7.55 4.41
CA ALA A 39 1.59 8.14 4.30
C ALA A 39 2.65 7.03 4.36
N ARG A 40 3.76 7.24 3.68
CA ARG A 40 4.94 6.35 3.79
C ARG A 40 5.85 6.89 4.88
N HIS A 41 6.22 6.04 5.81
CA HIS A 41 7.16 6.34 6.89
C HIS A 41 8.38 5.44 6.76
N CYS A 42 9.55 5.98 7.08
CA CYS A 42 10.82 5.27 7.11
C CYS A 42 11.42 5.41 8.51
N TYR A 43 11.97 4.33 9.04
CA TYR A 43 12.60 4.27 10.35
C TYR A 43 14.03 3.77 10.15
N ASP A 44 15.00 4.56 10.62
CA ASP A 44 16.42 4.24 10.53
C ASP A 44 17.02 4.22 11.94
N ASN A 45 17.78 3.17 12.23
CA ASN A 45 18.45 2.95 13.53
C ASN A 45 17.52 3.11 14.76
N VAL A 46 16.29 2.58 14.67
CA VAL A 46 15.29 2.56 15.76
C VAL A 46 15.30 1.17 16.41
N SER A 47 15.33 1.11 17.74
CA SER A 47 15.23 -0.17 18.48
C SER A 47 13.89 -0.87 18.22
N ASP A 48 13.90 -2.21 18.20
CA ASP A 48 12.75 -3.04 17.84
C ASP A 48 11.49 -2.73 18.66
N GLU A 49 11.64 -2.50 19.97
CA GLU A 49 10.53 -2.18 20.87
C GLU A 49 9.81 -0.86 20.55
N TYR A 50 10.47 0.05 19.82
CA TYR A 50 9.91 1.33 19.40
C TYR A 50 9.41 1.33 17.95
N LEU A 51 9.69 0.28 17.18
CA LEU A 51 9.11 0.13 15.85
C LEU A 51 7.61 -0.20 15.95
N PRO A 52 6.80 0.22 14.95
CA PRO A 52 5.48 -0.37 14.71
C PRO A 52 5.59 -1.89 14.66
N GLU A 53 4.60 -2.59 15.19
CA GLU A 53 4.62 -4.05 15.33
C GLU A 53 4.87 -4.74 13.97
N GLU A 54 4.36 -4.15 12.89
CA GLU A 54 4.51 -4.67 11.52
C GLU A 54 5.94 -4.59 10.97
N LEU A 55 6.79 -3.74 11.55
CA LEU A 55 8.18 -3.53 11.13
C LEU A 55 9.20 -4.20 12.04
N ARG A 56 8.76 -4.85 13.12
CA ARG A 56 9.65 -5.59 14.04
C ARG A 56 10.22 -6.85 13.41
N ALA A 57 11.29 -7.38 14.00
CA ALA A 57 11.96 -8.61 13.55
C ALA A 57 10.96 -9.77 13.36
N LYS A 58 10.18 -10.02 14.41
CA LYS A 58 9.11 -11.02 14.41
C LYS A 58 7.93 -10.56 13.56
N ASN A 59 7.48 -11.41 12.63
CA ASN A 59 6.26 -11.18 11.88
C ASN A 59 5.04 -11.37 12.82
N PRO A 60 4.21 -10.34 13.05
CA PRO A 60 3.14 -10.41 14.06
C PRO A 60 2.11 -11.51 13.80
N THR A 61 1.88 -11.86 12.53
CA THR A 61 0.85 -12.84 12.14
C THR A 61 1.42 -14.12 11.55
N GLY A 62 2.72 -14.14 11.25
CA GLY A 62 3.37 -15.19 10.44
C GLY A 62 2.83 -15.31 9.00
N ARG A 63 1.98 -14.37 8.56
CA ARG A 63 1.31 -14.38 7.25
C ARG A 63 1.39 -13.05 6.51
N MET A 64 1.91 -12.00 7.17
CA MET A 64 2.05 -10.68 6.58
C MET A 64 3.24 -10.68 5.62
N TRP A 65 2.98 -10.34 4.35
CA TRP A 65 4.03 -10.24 3.34
C TRP A 65 4.89 -9.00 3.58
N ARG A 66 6.21 -9.20 3.57
CA ARG A 66 7.24 -8.16 3.65
C ARG A 66 8.18 -8.29 2.46
N LEU A 67 8.66 -7.17 1.94
CA LEU A 67 9.68 -7.13 0.90
C LEU A 67 11.02 -6.80 1.55
N VAL A 68 11.86 -7.81 1.75
CA VAL A 68 13.16 -7.70 2.43
C VAL A 68 14.25 -7.91 1.39
N ASP A 69 15.12 -6.91 1.19
CA ASP A 69 16.20 -6.94 0.20
C ASP A 69 15.76 -7.39 -1.21
N GLY A 70 14.56 -6.95 -1.61
CA GLY A 70 13.97 -7.28 -2.91
C GLY A 70 13.29 -8.66 -2.99
N THR A 71 13.26 -9.43 -1.91
CA THR A 71 12.60 -10.74 -1.84
C THR A 71 11.34 -10.68 -0.98
N TRP A 72 10.22 -11.19 -1.51
CA TRP A 72 8.99 -11.32 -0.74
C TRP A 72 9.09 -12.50 0.24
N THR A 73 8.82 -12.25 1.52
CA THR A 73 8.81 -13.28 2.57
C THR A 73 7.71 -13.01 3.61
N THR A 74 7.32 -14.06 4.33
CA THR A 74 6.49 -13.98 5.54
C THR A 74 7.24 -14.45 6.79
N GLU A 75 8.51 -14.84 6.65
CA GLU A 75 9.35 -15.29 7.76
C GLU A 75 9.71 -14.12 8.69
N ASP A 76 10.18 -14.45 9.89
CA ASP A 76 10.85 -13.50 10.78
C ASP A 76 12.18 -13.03 10.13
N ILE A 77 12.66 -11.85 10.52
CA ILE A 77 13.95 -11.28 10.06
C ILE A 77 14.94 -11.14 11.21
#